data_AF-A0A9D6ZPJ6-F1
#
_entry.id   AF-A0A9D6ZPJ6-F1
#
_cell.length_a   1.000
_cell.length_b   1.000
_cell.length_c   1.000
_cell.angle_alpha   90.00
_cell.angle_beta   90.00
_cell.angle_gamma   90.00
#
_symmetry.space_group_name_H-M   'P 1'
#
loop_
_entity.id
_entity.type
_entity.pdbx_description
1 polymer ?
#
loop_
_entity_poly.entity_id
_entity_poly.type
_entity_poly.pdbx_seq_one_letter_code
_entity_poly.pdbx_strand_id
1 'polypeptide(L)'
;SMAWDKARKDEDFEDLGVLTLTVKGSIHQLNLVGAEIWTRINGVNTLEKISGEIAFLFGWEKKETEEAVLEFLKGIEERGWVSLEEKKEPSPPKWRAH
;
A
#
# COMPACT_ATOMS: atom_id res chain seq x y z
N SER A 1 -22.61 -2.74 -12.76
CA SER A 1 -21.87 -3.30 -11.61
C SER A 1 -21.63 -4.77 -11.92
N MET A 2 -20.43 -5.19 -12.34
CA MET A 2 -20.22 -6.60 -12.76
C MET A 2 -18.93 -7.27 -12.24
N ALA A 3 -18.10 -6.59 -11.44
CA ALA A 3 -17.00 -7.23 -10.69
C ALA A 3 -17.23 -7.18 -9.17
N TRP A 4 -17.83 -6.08 -8.69
CA TRP A 4 -18.03 -5.77 -7.27
C TRP A 4 -18.93 -6.75 -6.51
N ASP A 5 -19.97 -7.27 -7.16
CA ASP A 5 -20.99 -8.09 -6.47
C ASP A 5 -20.61 -9.57 -6.33
N LYS A 6 -19.59 -10.04 -7.09
CA LYS A 6 -19.19 -11.46 -7.09
C LYS A 6 -18.13 -11.81 -6.04
N ALA A 7 -17.27 -10.86 -5.68
CA ALA A 7 -16.17 -11.10 -4.74
C ALA A 7 -16.61 -11.08 -3.26
N ARG A 8 -17.92 -11.04 -2.99
CA ARG A 8 -18.47 -10.90 -1.62
C ARG A 8 -18.65 -12.23 -0.89
N LYS A 9 -18.21 -13.34 -1.45
CA LYS A 9 -18.28 -14.68 -0.85
C LYS A 9 -17.07 -15.52 -1.25
N ASP A 10 -16.15 -15.70 -0.30
CA ASP A 10 -15.20 -16.82 -0.21
C ASP A 10 -14.23 -17.06 -1.39
N GLU A 11 -13.75 -16.02 -2.08
CA GLU A 11 -12.59 -16.15 -2.97
C GLU A 11 -11.41 -15.36 -2.40
N ASP A 12 -10.24 -16.01 -2.31
CA ASP A 12 -8.98 -15.38 -1.95
C ASP A 12 -8.68 -14.29 -2.99
N PHE A 13 -8.92 -13.03 -2.61
CA PHE A 13 -8.74 -11.84 -3.46
C PHE A 13 -7.31 -11.69 -4.00
N GLU A 14 -6.38 -12.49 -3.48
CA GLU A 14 -4.96 -12.51 -3.79
C GLU A 14 -4.66 -13.01 -5.21
N ASP A 15 -5.55 -13.78 -5.84
CA ASP A 15 -5.32 -14.36 -7.17
C ASP A 15 -6.04 -13.62 -8.32
N LEU A 16 -6.88 -12.64 -8.01
CA LEU A 16 -7.49 -11.79 -9.02
C LEU A 16 -6.45 -10.79 -9.51
N GLY A 17 -5.86 -11.01 -10.70
CA GLY A 17 -5.03 -10.02 -11.37
C GLY A 17 -5.88 -8.83 -11.82
N VAL A 18 -5.66 -7.64 -11.24
CA VAL A 18 -6.55 -6.47 -11.44
C VAL A 18 -5.85 -5.28 -12.09
N LEU A 19 -4.53 -5.14 -11.92
CA LEU A 19 -3.80 -3.98 -12.46
C LEU A 19 -2.50 -4.37 -13.15
N THR A 20 -2.32 -3.94 -14.40
CA THR A 20 -1.06 -4.07 -15.13
C THR A 20 -0.30 -2.75 -15.07
N LEU A 21 0.93 -2.79 -14.54
CA LEU A 21 1.86 -1.67 -14.44
C LEU A 21 2.97 -1.81 -15.47
N THR A 22 3.36 -0.71 -16.11
CA THR A 22 4.60 -0.64 -16.91
C THR A 22 5.59 0.26 -16.19
N VAL A 23 6.67 -0.33 -15.67
CA VAL A 23 7.69 0.38 -14.90
C VAL A 23 9.06 0.06 -15.51
N LYS A 24 9.81 1.11 -15.89
CA LYS A 24 11.14 0.98 -16.51
C LYS A 24 11.18 0.02 -17.73
N GLY A 25 10.09 -0.04 -18.50
CA GLY A 25 9.97 -0.92 -19.68
C GLY A 25 9.56 -2.36 -19.37
N SER A 26 9.42 -2.74 -18.11
CA SER A 26 8.91 -4.05 -17.68
C SER A 26 7.43 -3.98 -17.36
N ILE A 27 6.71 -5.06 -17.70
CA ILE A 27 5.29 -5.23 -17.37
C ILE A 27 5.19 -6.04 -16.08
N HIS A 28 4.42 -5.52 -15.12
CA HIS A 28 4.13 -6.17 -13.85
C HIS A 28 2.62 -6.24 -13.64
N GLN A 29 2.13 -7.32 -13.05
CA GLN A 29 0.72 -7.43 -12.67
C GLN A 29 0.60 -7.44 -11.16
N LEU A 30 -0.33 -6.64 -10.66
CA LEU A 30 -0.73 -6.63 -9.27
C LEU A 30 -2.05 -7.38 -9.14
N ASN A 31 -2.16 -8.15 -8.06
CA ASN A 31 -3.44 -8.68 -7.62
C ASN A 31 -4.34 -7.55 -7.10
N LEU A 32 -5.59 -7.87 -6.77
CA LEU A 32 -6.57 -6.89 -6.32
C LEU A 32 -6.08 -6.08 -5.11
N VAL A 33 -5.54 -6.76 -4.10
CA VAL A 33 -5.04 -6.11 -2.87
C VAL A 33 -3.89 -5.16 -3.20
N GLY A 34 -2.90 -5.62 -3.98
CA GLY A 34 -1.77 -4.79 -4.41
C GLY A 34 -2.19 -3.59 -5.24
N ALA A 35 -3.21 -3.73 -6.09
CA ALA A 35 -3.76 -2.63 -6.89
C ALA A 35 -4.43 -1.56 -6.00
N GLU A 36 -5.20 -1.97 -4.99
CA GLU A 36 -5.82 -1.06 -4.02
C GLU A 36 -4.76 -0.34 -3.17
N ILE A 37 -3.71 -1.02 -2.76
CA ILE A 37 -2.58 -0.39 -2.05
C ILE A 37 -1.90 0.64 -2.97
N TRP A 38 -1.55 0.24 -4.19
CA TRP A 38 -0.85 1.07 -5.17
C TRP A 38 -1.57 2.40 -5.45
N THR A 39 -2.88 2.37 -5.65
CA THR A 39 -3.68 3.57 -5.97
C THR A 39 -3.75 4.58 -4.82
N ARG A 40 -3.39 4.18 -3.60
CA ARG A 40 -3.36 5.04 -2.41
C ARG A 40 -1.99 5.67 -2.16
N ILE A 41 -0.94 5.26 -2.88
CA ILE A 41 0.40 5.83 -2.75
C ILE A 41 0.43 7.19 -3.45
N ASN A 42 0.51 8.27 -2.66
CA ASN A 42 0.45 9.64 -3.17
C ASN A 42 1.44 10.62 -2.47
N GLY A 43 2.37 10.09 -1.67
CA GLY A 43 3.33 10.90 -0.90
C GLY A 43 2.76 11.58 0.35
N VAL A 44 1.45 11.42 0.63
CA VAL A 44 0.77 12.00 1.80
C VAL A 44 0.22 10.92 2.72
N ASN A 45 -0.34 9.86 2.14
CA ASN A 45 -0.92 8.75 2.89
C ASN A 45 0.19 7.97 3.63
N THR A 46 -0.04 7.71 4.92
CA THR A 46 0.84 6.92 5.78
C THR A 46 0.52 5.44 5.68
N LEU A 47 1.44 4.58 6.14
CA LEU A 47 1.20 3.14 6.29
C LEU A 47 -0.11 2.88 7.05
N GLU A 48 -0.29 3.51 8.21
CA GLU A 48 -1.50 3.36 9.04
C GLU A 48 -2.78 3.75 8.30
N LYS A 49 -2.74 4.83 7.50
CA LYS A 49 -3.92 5.26 6.74
C LYS A 49 -4.26 4.25 5.65
N ILE A 50 -3.25 3.82 4.89
CA ILE A 50 -3.44 2.86 3.80
C ILE A 50 -3.94 1.53 4.38
N SER A 51 -3.30 1.02 5.43
CA SER A 51 -3.72 -0.24 6.06
C SER A 51 -5.12 -0.17 6.64
N GLY A 52 -5.52 0.95 7.26
CA GLY A 52 -6.89 1.15 7.74
C GLY A 52 -7.94 1.13 6.63
N GLU A 53 -7.65 1.76 5.48
CA GLU A 53 -8.55 1.76 4.32
C GLU A 53 -8.66 0.37 3.67
N ILE A 54 -7.56 -0.38 3.59
CA ILE A 54 -7.55 -1.76 3.07
C ILE A 54 -8.29 -2.70 4.03
N ALA A 55 -8.03 -2.60 5.33
CA ALA A 55 -8.69 -3.42 6.35
C ALA A 55 -10.20 -3.25 6.29
N PHE A 56 -10.67 -2.01 6.14
CA PHE A 56 -12.09 -1.71 5.96
C PHE A 56 -12.66 -2.28 4.65
N LEU A 57 -11.92 -2.17 3.54
CA LEU A 57 -12.38 -2.60 2.23
C LEU A 57 -12.53 -4.12 2.13
N PHE A 58 -11.60 -4.88 2.72
CA PHE A 58 -11.57 -6.35 2.63
C PHE A 58 -12.10 -7.04 3.90
N GLY A 59 -12.43 -6.29 4.95
CA GLY A 59 -12.90 -6.85 6.22
C GLY A 59 -11.82 -7.60 7.00
N TRP A 60 -10.56 -7.20 6.86
CA TRP A 60 -9.40 -7.82 7.50
C TRP A 60 -9.06 -7.16 8.83
N GLU A 61 -8.35 -7.90 9.69
CA GLU A 61 -7.87 -7.37 10.96
C GLU A 61 -6.79 -6.31 10.76
N LYS A 62 -6.81 -5.25 11.59
CA LYS A 62 -5.94 -4.08 11.42
C LYS A 62 -4.46 -4.47 11.38
N LYS A 63 -4.04 -5.34 12.31
CA LYS A 63 -2.63 -5.72 12.47
C LYS A 63 -2.13 -6.55 11.28
N GLU A 64 -2.90 -7.55 10.87
CA GLU A 64 -2.58 -8.40 9.72
C GLU A 64 -2.51 -7.57 8.44
N THR A 65 -3.45 -6.63 8.28
CA THR A 65 -3.45 -5.72 7.14
C THR A 65 -2.23 -4.80 7.14
N GLU A 66 -1.83 -4.26 8.28
CA GLU A 66 -0.65 -3.39 8.38
C GLU A 66 0.63 -4.13 8.00
N GLU A 67 0.77 -5.39 8.44
CA GLU A 67 1.90 -6.26 8.07
C GLU A 67 1.91 -6.55 6.55
N ALA A 68 0.78 -6.92 5.97
CA ALA A 68 0.66 -7.18 4.53
C ALA A 68 0.93 -5.94 3.66
N VAL A 69 0.41 -4.78 4.06
CA VAL A 69 0.67 -3.51 3.35
C VAL A 69 2.16 -3.14 3.46
N LEU A 70 2.77 -3.31 4.64
CA LEU A 70 4.19 -3.04 4.82
C LEU A 70 5.07 -3.96 3.96
N GLU A 71 4.76 -5.25 3.91
CA GLU A 71 5.46 -6.22 3.07
C GLU A 71 5.38 -5.84 1.59
N PHE A 72 4.18 -5.49 1.11
CA PHE A 72 3.99 -5.03 -0.26
C PHE A 72 4.82 -3.77 -0.57
N LEU A 73 4.75 -2.76 0.30
CA LEU A 73 5.48 -1.50 0.14
C LEU A 73 6.99 -1.69 0.09
N LYS A 74 7.55 -2.54 0.97
CA LYS A 74 8.97 -2.92 0.92
C LYS A 74 9.32 -3.63 -0.37
N GLY A 75 8.49 -4.57 -0.81
CA GLY A 75 8.72 -5.31 -2.06
C GLY A 75 8.79 -4.41 -3.30
N ILE A 76 7.97 -3.35 -3.37
CA ILE A 76 8.02 -2.39 -4.49
C ILE A 76 9.12 -1.33 -4.32
N GLU A 77 9.53 -1.02 -3.09
CA GLU A 77 10.70 -0.19 -2.81
C GLU A 77 12.01 -0.89 -3.21
N GLU A 78 12.18 -2.17 -2.85
CA GLU A 78 13.36 -2.97 -3.22
C GLU A 78 13.53 -3.09 -4.75
N ARG A 79 12.42 -3.07 -5.48
CA ARG A 79 12.39 -3.02 -6.95
C ARG A 79 12.65 -1.62 -7.51
N GLY A 80 12.75 -0.61 -6.65
CA GLY A 80 12.96 0.79 -6.99
C GLY A 80 11.81 1.40 -7.76
N TRP A 81 10.57 1.02 -7.44
CA TRP A 81 9.35 1.60 -8.02
C TRP A 81 8.88 2.83 -7.23
N VAL A 82 9.07 2.78 -5.91
CA VAL A 82 8.77 3.88 -4.97
C VAL A 82 9.94 4.03 -3.99
N SER A 83 9.89 5.07 -3.17
CA SER A 83 10.82 5.26 -2.04
C SER A 83 9.99 5.51 -0.79
N LEU A 84 10.26 4.73 0.27
CA LEU A 84 9.64 4.94 1.57
C LEU A 84 10.47 5.94 2.34
N GLU A 85 9.92 7.14 2.53
CA GLU A 85 10.54 8.11 3.43
C GLU A 85 10.08 7.83 4.85
N GLU A 86 10.99 7.34 5.69
CA GLU A 86 10.78 7.38 7.13
C GLU A 86 10.70 8.84 7.56
N LYS A 87 9.64 9.19 8.28
CA LYS A 87 9.43 10.53 8.80
C LYS A 87 10.62 10.88 9.70
N LYS A 88 11.54 11.73 9.22
CA LYS A 88 12.57 12.32 10.08
C LYS A 88 11.87 13.08 11.19
N GLU A 89 12.09 12.68 12.44
CA GLU A 89 11.68 13.49 13.57
C GLU A 89 12.24 14.91 13.38
N PRO A 90 11.41 15.96 13.55
CA PRO A 90 11.91 17.31 13.45
C PRO A 90 12.99 17.51 14.51
N SER A 91 14.19 17.91 14.07
CA SER A 91 15.27 18.31 14.97
C SER A 91 14.70 19.28 16.01
N PRO A 92 14.88 19.05 17.33
CA PRO A 92 14.41 20.00 18.32
C PRO A 92 15.09 21.37 18.10
N PRO A 93 14.38 22.49 18.33
CA PRO A 93 14.94 23.81 18.15
C PRO A 93 16.18 23.99 19.04
N LYS A 94 17.31 24.35 18.42
CA LYS A 94 18.56 24.66 19.12
C LYS A 94 18.59 26.15 19.42
N TRP A 95 18.28 26.51 20.67
CA TRP A 95 18.44 27.88 21.15
C TRP A 95 19.91 28.12 21.50
N ARG A 96 20.49 29.25 21.06
CA ARG A 96 21.77 29.76 21.57
C ARG A 96 21.53 31.14 22.14
N ALA A 97 21.92 31.35 23.40
CA ALA A 97 22.04 32.67 23.98
C ALA A 97 23.35 33.32 23.51
N HIS A 98 23.31 34.61 23.23
CA HIS A 98 24.49 35.46 23.01
C HIS A 98 24.76 36.26 24.29
#